data_AF-A0A7C2F3Z6-F1
#
_entry.id   AF-A0A7C2F3Z6-F1
#
_cell.length_a   1.000
_cell.length_b   1.000
_cell.length_c   1.000
_cell.angle_alpha   90.00
_cell.angle_beta   90.00
_cell.angle_gamma   90.00
#
_symmetry.space_group_name_H-M   'P 1'
#
loop_
_entity.id
_entity.type
_entity.pdbx_description
1 polymer ?
#
loop_
_entity_poly.entity_id
_entity_poly.type
_entity_poly.pdbx_seq_one_letter_code
_entity_poly.pdbx_strand_id
1 'polypeptide(L)'
;MRGTLYLWVLVVVLRLGYALLAVQIDPFLRRDALHGDAVVHDHIAWTLVSERRYVYEKGLQVAPAYIWLMAGVYALMGHQPQVVRLVNALLGLLALAALWVVSRRLFGERVANWTLLLAALHPHLLMITGWLYTENLMLPLLMWSITLSLMALPSPAPLHRGEGVQVVFGMSTWSGWRWGLIGILLGLLALTRASFLPFAVLMALWVWWTARGRKGLQAAITVLLTTCLVIAPYVLYLYGRFGHFIPIGLGGYVFLWANNPEADGGFKPGLPETMVVGGRVVKVAQAIASSDPVERDRKALRLALQWIRENPRAFARLLWLKTCLSLSAFGLQHPGNRQLAMALRGADLLYWLYLLIAVYGFGRIAWQPLSPHPNFAPAGREFLIKPFLWLLILLAGWVWLTIWVYAGGSRPMLPLQPYLVLGFVWGCMVLTWRIRPTEMSD
;
A
#
# COMPACT_ATOMS: atom_id res chain seq x y z
N MET A 1 -2.29 -29.84 -6.25
CA MET A 1 -3.72 -29.45 -6.27
C MET A 1 -4.41 -29.56 -4.91
N ARG A 2 -4.51 -30.76 -4.28
CA ARG A 2 -5.19 -30.90 -2.96
C ARG A 2 -4.57 -30.06 -1.83
N GLY A 3 -3.24 -30.01 -1.73
CA GLY A 3 -2.56 -29.22 -0.68
C GLY A 3 -2.82 -27.71 -0.76
N THR A 4 -2.83 -27.14 -1.97
CA THR A 4 -3.12 -25.72 -2.21
C THR A 4 -4.57 -25.37 -1.82
N LEU A 5 -5.52 -26.28 -2.07
CA LEU A 5 -6.91 -26.10 -1.65
C LEU A 5 -7.04 -26.04 -0.12
N TYR A 6 -6.43 -26.99 0.61
CA TYR A 6 -6.45 -27.00 2.07
C TYR A 6 -5.80 -25.75 2.67
N LEU A 7 -4.72 -25.27 2.05
CA LEU A 7 -4.08 -24.00 2.44
C LEU A 7 -5.06 -22.82 2.29
N TRP A 8 -5.79 -22.73 1.17
CA TRP A 8 -6.79 -21.68 0.99
C TRP A 8 -7.93 -21.77 2.01
N VAL A 9 -8.41 -22.98 2.31
CA VAL A 9 -9.41 -23.19 3.37
C VAL A 9 -8.89 -22.69 4.71
N LEU A 10 -7.65 -23.03 5.08
CA LEU A 10 -7.01 -22.55 6.30
C LEU A 10 -6.93 -21.01 6.33
N VAL A 11 -6.51 -20.39 5.23
CA VAL A 11 -6.41 -18.93 5.11
C VAL A 11 -7.79 -18.26 5.25
N VAL A 12 -8.83 -18.83 4.65
CA VAL A 12 -10.21 -18.33 4.77
C VAL A 12 -10.69 -18.43 6.22
N VAL A 13 -10.52 -19.58 6.86
CA VAL A 13 -10.89 -19.80 8.26
C VAL A 13 -10.16 -18.81 9.17
N LEU A 14 -8.86 -18.61 8.95
CA LEU A 14 -8.06 -17.67 9.72
C LEU A 14 -8.54 -16.23 9.55
N ARG A 15 -8.86 -15.81 8.31
CA ARG A 15 -9.28 -14.44 8.00
C ARG A 15 -10.67 -14.12 8.55
N LEU A 16 -11.63 -15.02 8.34
CA LEU A 16 -12.99 -14.86 8.86
C LEU A 16 -13.01 -15.01 10.38
N GLY A 17 -12.27 -15.98 10.92
CA GLY A 17 -12.13 -16.18 12.37
C GLY A 17 -11.55 -14.96 13.08
N TYR A 18 -10.46 -14.38 12.55
CA TYR A 18 -9.90 -13.15 13.11
C TYR A 18 -10.91 -11.99 13.02
N ALA A 19 -11.59 -11.80 11.88
CA ALA A 19 -12.58 -10.73 11.74
C ALA A 19 -13.73 -10.84 12.75
N LEU A 20 -14.21 -12.07 13.01
CA LEU A 20 -15.25 -12.36 14.01
C LEU A 20 -14.78 -12.12 15.44
N LEU A 21 -13.52 -12.45 15.73
CA LEU A 21 -12.96 -12.42 17.08
C LEU A 21 -12.14 -11.17 17.37
N ALA A 22 -11.99 -10.25 16.42
CA ALA A 22 -11.04 -9.13 16.48
C ALA A 22 -11.24 -8.28 17.74
N VAL A 23 -12.48 -7.93 18.08
CA VAL A 23 -12.81 -7.10 19.26
C VAL A 23 -12.56 -7.86 20.57
N GLN A 24 -12.53 -9.20 20.54
CA GLN A 24 -12.30 -10.05 21.70
C GLN A 24 -10.84 -10.46 21.86
N ILE A 25 -10.04 -10.47 20.79
CA ILE A 25 -8.65 -10.95 20.83
C ILE A 25 -7.62 -9.83 20.70
N ASP A 26 -7.88 -8.80 19.89
CA ASP A 26 -6.97 -7.68 19.67
C ASP A 26 -7.01 -6.71 20.87
N PRO A 27 -5.87 -6.45 21.54
CA PRO A 27 -5.85 -5.62 22.75
C PRO A 27 -6.23 -4.15 22.49
N PHE A 28 -6.03 -3.63 21.28
CA PHE A 28 -6.45 -2.27 20.93
C PHE A 28 -7.95 -2.21 20.69
N LEU A 29 -8.50 -3.19 19.97
CA LEU A 29 -9.94 -3.24 19.68
C LEU A 29 -10.79 -3.64 20.88
N ARG A 30 -10.25 -4.41 21.84
CA ARG A 30 -10.90 -4.68 23.13
C ARG A 30 -11.12 -3.40 23.94
N ARG A 31 -10.16 -2.47 23.89
CA ARG A 31 -10.24 -1.20 24.61
C ARG A 31 -11.12 -0.19 23.89
N ASP A 32 -10.99 -0.14 22.57
CA ASP A 32 -11.74 0.75 21.70
C ASP A 32 -12.05 0.02 20.38
N ALA A 33 -13.30 -0.42 20.23
CA ALA A 33 -13.75 -1.16 19.06
C ALA A 33 -13.57 -0.33 17.76
N LEU A 34 -13.56 1.00 17.85
CA LEU A 34 -13.35 1.90 16.72
C LEU A 34 -12.02 2.64 16.84
N HIS A 35 -10.95 1.91 17.20
CA HIS A 35 -9.62 2.48 17.40
C HIS A 35 -9.14 3.45 16.30
N GLY A 36 -8.64 4.62 16.71
CA GLY A 36 -7.93 5.57 15.87
C GLY A 36 -8.81 6.25 14.82
N ASP A 37 -8.42 6.18 13.54
CA ASP A 37 -9.19 6.81 12.44
C ASP A 37 -10.56 6.14 12.20
N ALA A 38 -10.77 4.94 12.76
CA ALA A 38 -11.99 4.18 12.55
C ALA A 38 -13.22 4.89 13.11
N VAL A 39 -13.11 5.64 14.23
CA VAL A 39 -14.21 6.47 14.76
C VAL A 39 -14.71 7.45 13.70
N VAL A 40 -13.77 8.15 13.04
CA VAL A 40 -14.11 9.16 12.04
C VAL A 40 -14.69 8.52 10.79
N HIS A 41 -14.12 7.40 10.32
CA HIS A 41 -14.68 6.69 9.17
C HIS A 41 -16.10 6.18 9.45
N ASP A 42 -16.32 5.61 10.62
CA ASP A 42 -17.60 5.10 11.08
C ASP A 42 -18.66 6.19 11.17
N HIS A 43 -18.32 7.31 11.81
CA HIS A 43 -19.23 8.43 11.97
C HIS A 43 -19.61 9.08 10.64
N ILE A 44 -18.65 9.32 9.73
CA ILE A 44 -18.95 9.87 8.40
C ILE A 44 -19.85 8.90 7.61
N ALA A 45 -19.53 7.60 7.63
CA ALA A 45 -20.31 6.59 6.92
C ALA A 45 -21.74 6.47 7.46
N TRP A 46 -21.90 6.46 8.79
CA TRP A 46 -23.21 6.35 9.42
C TRP A 46 -24.05 7.61 9.22
N THR A 47 -23.44 8.80 9.31
CA THR A 47 -24.12 10.08 9.03
C THR A 47 -24.60 10.16 7.58
N LEU A 48 -23.80 9.64 6.63
CA LEU A 48 -24.21 9.57 5.23
C LEU A 48 -25.46 8.72 5.03
N VAL A 49 -25.62 7.62 5.78
CA VAL A 49 -26.78 6.72 5.68
C VAL A 49 -27.99 7.28 6.43
N SER A 50 -27.81 7.70 7.68
CA SER A 50 -28.89 8.10 8.59
C SER A 50 -29.42 9.51 8.28
N GLU A 51 -28.55 10.46 7.96
CA GLU A 51 -28.90 11.87 7.74
C GLU A 51 -28.86 12.28 6.26
N ARG A 52 -28.41 11.39 5.36
CA ARG A 52 -28.17 11.70 3.93
C ARG A 52 -27.19 12.87 3.73
N ARG A 53 -26.28 13.06 4.68
CA ARG A 53 -25.35 14.18 4.72
C ARG A 53 -23.90 13.69 4.76
N TYR A 54 -23.08 14.20 3.84
CA TYR A 54 -21.64 13.92 3.84
C TYR A 54 -20.90 14.94 4.71
N VAL A 55 -20.23 14.47 5.77
CA VAL A 55 -19.53 15.30 6.77
C VAL A 55 -18.02 15.28 6.55
N TYR A 56 -17.35 16.40 6.85
CA TYR A 56 -15.92 16.62 6.64
C TYR A 56 -15.17 16.85 7.96
N GLU A 57 -15.16 15.87 8.87
CA GLU A 57 -14.61 16.02 10.24
C GLU A 57 -13.10 16.22 10.30
N LYS A 58 -12.37 15.72 9.29
CA LYS A 58 -10.94 16.00 9.07
C LYS A 58 -10.74 16.89 7.85
N GLY A 59 -11.71 17.77 7.56
CA GLY A 59 -11.76 18.52 6.32
C GLY A 59 -11.74 17.59 5.10
N LEU A 60 -10.95 17.94 4.10
CA LEU A 60 -10.82 17.19 2.84
C LEU A 60 -9.62 16.23 2.84
N GLN A 61 -9.21 15.72 4.01
CA GLN A 61 -8.06 14.81 4.13
C GLN A 61 -8.43 13.34 3.87
N VAL A 62 -9.70 12.98 4.07
CA VAL A 62 -10.19 11.61 3.93
C VAL A 62 -10.75 11.40 2.53
N ALA A 63 -10.23 10.38 1.83
CA ALA A 63 -10.71 10.00 0.51
C ALA A 63 -11.99 9.13 0.63
N PRO A 64 -12.93 9.22 -0.33
CA PRO A 64 -14.31 8.80 -0.11
C PRO A 64 -14.57 7.30 -0.25
N ALA A 65 -13.75 6.54 -0.98
CA ALA A 65 -14.13 5.20 -1.42
C ALA A 65 -14.36 4.21 -0.27
N TYR A 66 -13.51 4.26 0.77
CA TYR A 66 -13.69 3.39 1.94
C TYR A 66 -14.92 3.79 2.77
N ILE A 67 -15.19 5.10 2.88
CA ILE A 67 -16.38 5.63 3.54
C ILE A 67 -17.65 5.18 2.82
N TRP A 68 -17.67 5.25 1.49
CA TRP A 68 -18.81 4.79 0.70
C TRP A 68 -18.99 3.27 0.78
N LEU A 69 -17.91 2.49 0.87
CA LEU A 69 -17.99 1.06 1.13
C LEU A 69 -18.65 0.78 2.49
N MET A 70 -18.21 1.47 3.54
CA MET A 70 -18.81 1.34 4.88
C MET A 70 -20.28 1.79 4.89
N ALA A 71 -20.60 2.92 4.27
CA ALA A 71 -21.96 3.42 4.15
C ALA A 71 -22.87 2.44 3.41
N GLY A 72 -22.38 1.80 2.34
CA GLY A 72 -23.10 0.75 1.62
C GLY A 72 -23.41 -0.47 2.52
N VAL A 73 -22.45 -0.89 3.35
CA VAL A 73 -22.68 -1.95 4.35
C VAL A 73 -23.73 -1.53 5.36
N TYR A 74 -23.64 -0.31 5.90
CA TYR A 74 -24.58 0.19 6.90
C TYR A 74 -25.99 0.45 6.36
N ALA A 75 -26.11 0.80 5.08
CA ALA A 75 -27.41 0.94 4.43
C ALA A 75 -28.16 -0.39 4.31
N LEU A 76 -27.44 -1.50 4.16
CA LEU A 76 -28.02 -2.85 3.97
C LEU A 76 -28.24 -3.58 5.30
N MET A 77 -27.33 -3.41 6.26
CA MET A 77 -27.25 -4.26 7.47
C MET A 77 -27.46 -3.47 8.78
N GLY A 78 -27.68 -2.15 8.69
CA GLY A 78 -27.69 -1.25 9.83
C GLY A 78 -26.28 -0.91 10.34
N HIS A 79 -26.20 -0.06 11.37
CA HIS A 79 -24.92 0.39 11.95
C HIS A 79 -24.23 -0.74 12.73
N GLN A 80 -23.56 -1.63 12.01
CA GLN A 80 -22.87 -2.80 12.56
C GLN A 80 -21.41 -2.86 12.07
N PRO A 81 -20.45 -2.26 12.80
CA PRO A 81 -19.03 -2.29 12.44
C PRO A 81 -18.48 -3.71 12.25
N GLN A 82 -19.07 -4.69 12.93
CA GLN A 82 -18.69 -6.10 12.80
C GLN A 82 -18.89 -6.64 11.39
N VAL A 83 -19.94 -6.21 10.68
CA VAL A 83 -20.17 -6.60 9.27
C VAL A 83 -19.11 -5.99 8.37
N VAL A 84 -18.67 -4.75 8.64
CA VAL A 84 -17.57 -4.12 7.91
C VAL A 84 -16.26 -4.90 8.10
N ARG A 85 -15.99 -5.44 9.30
CA ARG A 85 -14.82 -6.32 9.53
C ARG A 85 -14.88 -7.60 8.69
N LEU A 86 -16.06 -8.19 8.51
CA LEU A 86 -16.25 -9.34 7.63
C LEU A 86 -15.99 -8.98 6.16
N VAL A 87 -16.48 -7.82 5.70
CA VAL A 87 -16.16 -7.31 4.36
C VAL A 87 -14.66 -7.06 4.20
N ASN A 88 -14.00 -6.47 5.20
CA ASN A 88 -12.55 -6.29 5.22
C ASN A 88 -11.82 -7.65 5.13
N ALA A 89 -12.35 -8.72 5.73
CA ALA A 89 -11.77 -10.05 5.63
C ALA A 89 -11.83 -10.60 4.20
N LEU A 90 -12.95 -10.39 3.51
CA LEU A 90 -13.09 -10.73 2.09
C LEU A 90 -12.13 -9.92 1.22
N LEU A 91 -11.98 -8.61 1.48
CA LEU A 91 -11.00 -7.76 0.81
C LEU A 91 -9.55 -8.23 1.07
N GLY A 92 -9.25 -8.64 2.29
CA GLY A 92 -7.96 -9.25 2.66
C GLY A 92 -7.69 -10.56 1.91
N LEU A 93 -8.71 -11.41 1.73
CA LEU A 93 -8.61 -12.61 0.91
C LEU A 93 -8.34 -12.28 -0.57
N LEU A 94 -9.00 -11.25 -1.12
CA LEU A 94 -8.72 -10.76 -2.47
C LEU A 94 -7.28 -10.26 -2.62
N ALA A 95 -6.74 -9.56 -1.62
CA ALA A 95 -5.35 -9.12 -1.60
C ALA A 95 -4.38 -10.33 -1.60
N LEU A 96 -4.61 -11.30 -0.72
CA LEU A 96 -3.81 -12.54 -0.67
C LEU A 96 -3.91 -13.36 -1.96
N ALA A 97 -5.06 -13.34 -2.64
CA ALA A 97 -5.24 -14.00 -3.93
C ALA A 97 -4.37 -13.37 -5.01
N ALA A 98 -4.34 -12.03 -5.09
CA ALA A 98 -3.43 -11.33 -5.99
C ALA A 98 -1.96 -11.70 -5.72
N LEU A 99 -1.55 -11.72 -4.44
CA LEU A 99 -0.19 -12.10 -4.05
C LEU A 99 0.17 -13.52 -4.47
N TRP A 100 -0.70 -14.48 -4.17
CA TRP A 100 -0.48 -15.88 -4.54
C TRP A 100 -0.40 -16.05 -6.06
N VAL A 101 -1.29 -15.38 -6.79
CA VAL A 101 -1.34 -15.43 -8.25
C VAL A 101 -0.05 -14.88 -8.87
N VAL A 102 0.42 -13.69 -8.45
CA VAL A 102 1.66 -13.12 -8.98
C VAL A 102 2.88 -13.96 -8.58
N SER A 103 2.93 -14.45 -7.34
CA SER A 103 4.01 -15.30 -6.84
C SER A 103 4.08 -16.62 -7.62
N ARG A 104 2.93 -17.24 -7.89
CA ARG A 104 2.84 -18.48 -8.68
C ARG A 104 3.27 -18.26 -10.11
N ARG A 105 2.89 -17.11 -10.68
CA ARG A 105 3.23 -16.76 -12.06
C ARG A 105 4.74 -16.59 -12.24
N LEU A 106 5.41 -15.99 -11.26
CA LEU A 106 6.84 -15.67 -11.29
C LEU A 106 7.73 -16.83 -10.82
N PHE A 107 7.36 -17.50 -9.72
CA PHE A 107 8.25 -18.41 -8.98
C PHE A 107 7.62 -19.77 -8.66
N GLY A 108 6.50 -20.11 -9.32
CA GLY A 108 5.85 -21.41 -9.20
C GLY A 108 4.99 -21.58 -7.93
N GLU A 109 4.27 -22.70 -7.89
CA GLU A 109 3.23 -22.96 -6.88
C GLU A 109 3.80 -23.10 -5.46
N ARG A 110 5.00 -23.67 -5.31
CA ARG A 110 5.63 -23.84 -4.00
C ARG A 110 5.95 -22.50 -3.34
N VAL A 111 6.56 -21.56 -4.06
CA VAL A 111 6.84 -20.21 -3.55
C VAL A 111 5.54 -19.50 -3.22
N ALA A 112 4.55 -19.57 -4.12
CA ALA A 112 3.26 -18.96 -3.91
C ALA A 112 2.55 -19.44 -2.64
N ASN A 113 2.56 -20.75 -2.37
CA ASN A 113 1.93 -21.33 -1.18
C ASN A 113 2.62 -20.86 0.11
N TRP A 114 3.96 -20.82 0.15
CA TRP A 114 4.68 -20.30 1.32
C TRP A 114 4.47 -18.80 1.50
N THR A 115 4.49 -18.01 0.42
CA THR A 115 4.19 -16.58 0.46
C THR A 115 2.76 -16.32 0.96
N LEU A 116 1.79 -17.09 0.49
CA LEU A 116 0.40 -17.01 0.96
C LEU A 116 0.29 -17.32 2.45
N LEU A 117 0.89 -18.42 2.90
CA LEU A 117 0.85 -18.83 4.32
C LEU A 117 1.45 -17.74 5.22
N LEU A 118 2.67 -17.27 4.90
CA LEU A 118 3.34 -16.26 5.71
C LEU A 118 2.63 -14.90 5.64
N ALA A 119 2.09 -14.50 4.48
CA ALA A 119 1.33 -13.25 4.37
C ALA A 119 -0.02 -13.33 5.10
N ALA A 120 -0.64 -14.52 5.15
CA ALA A 120 -1.86 -14.75 5.92
C ALA A 120 -1.62 -14.60 7.42
N LEU A 121 -0.46 -15.04 7.91
CA LEU A 121 -0.03 -14.96 9.32
C LEU A 121 0.69 -13.66 9.67
N HIS A 122 1.03 -12.83 8.69
CA HIS A 122 1.78 -11.61 8.92
C HIS A 122 0.98 -10.66 9.84
N PRO A 123 1.51 -10.26 11.02
CA PRO A 123 0.73 -9.57 12.06
C PRO A 123 -0.01 -8.35 11.54
N HIS A 124 0.69 -7.45 10.86
CA HIS A 124 0.08 -6.22 10.31
C HIS A 124 -0.98 -6.49 9.23
N LEU A 125 -0.78 -7.51 8.38
CA LEU A 125 -1.75 -7.84 7.32
C LEU A 125 -2.97 -8.52 7.89
N LEU A 126 -2.83 -9.30 8.98
CA LEU A 126 -3.95 -9.92 9.68
C LEU A 126 -4.72 -8.89 10.50
N MET A 127 -4.02 -8.10 11.31
CA MET A 127 -4.63 -7.14 12.22
C MET A 127 -5.46 -6.08 11.49
N ILE A 128 -4.97 -5.56 10.36
CA ILE A 128 -5.69 -4.53 9.61
C ILE A 128 -7.10 -4.97 9.18
N THR A 129 -7.34 -6.28 8.99
CA THR A 129 -8.67 -6.84 8.70
C THR A 129 -9.68 -6.48 9.79
N GLY A 130 -9.22 -6.55 11.04
CA GLY A 130 -10.00 -6.22 12.21
C GLY A 130 -10.10 -4.72 12.44
N TRP A 131 -9.39 -3.84 11.72
CA TRP A 131 -9.41 -2.39 11.96
C TRP A 131 -10.16 -1.70 10.81
N LEU A 132 -11.06 -0.76 11.08
CA LEU A 132 -11.89 -0.09 10.04
C LEU A 132 -11.09 0.99 9.31
N TYR A 133 -10.02 0.58 8.64
CA TYR A 133 -9.02 1.42 8.01
C TYR A 133 -9.02 1.28 6.48
N THR A 134 -8.62 2.35 5.80
CA THR A 134 -8.60 2.45 4.33
C THR A 134 -7.66 1.44 3.68
N GLU A 135 -6.65 0.95 4.42
CA GLU A 135 -5.74 -0.09 3.95
C GLU A 135 -6.43 -1.39 3.54
N ASN A 136 -7.58 -1.72 4.13
CA ASN A 136 -8.35 -2.92 3.75
C ASN A 136 -8.82 -2.89 2.30
N LEU A 137 -9.20 -1.72 1.80
CA LEU A 137 -9.60 -1.54 0.41
C LEU A 137 -8.39 -1.21 -0.48
N MET A 138 -7.42 -0.45 0.03
CA MET A 138 -6.22 -0.08 -0.71
C MET A 138 -5.38 -1.31 -1.13
N LEU A 139 -5.14 -2.27 -0.23
CA LEU A 139 -4.29 -3.43 -0.49
C LEU A 139 -4.76 -4.28 -1.68
N PRO A 140 -6.02 -4.78 -1.74
CA PRO A 140 -6.46 -5.56 -2.88
C PRO A 140 -6.44 -4.75 -4.19
N LEU A 141 -6.84 -3.47 -4.16
CA LEU A 141 -6.80 -2.60 -5.36
C LEU A 141 -5.37 -2.45 -5.89
N LEU A 142 -4.41 -2.13 -5.01
CA LEU A 142 -3.00 -2.01 -5.38
C LEU A 142 -2.45 -3.33 -5.90
N MET A 143 -2.68 -4.43 -5.18
CA MET A 143 -2.06 -5.72 -5.50
C MET A 143 -2.62 -6.34 -6.78
N TRP A 144 -3.92 -6.20 -7.03
CA TRP A 144 -4.52 -6.58 -8.30
C TRP A 144 -4.08 -5.66 -9.44
N SER A 145 -3.91 -4.35 -9.22
CA SER A 145 -3.39 -3.45 -10.27
C SER A 145 -1.98 -3.85 -10.72
N ILE A 146 -1.11 -4.23 -9.79
CA ILE A 146 0.24 -4.76 -10.07
C ILE A 146 0.16 -6.11 -10.78
N THR A 147 -0.64 -7.03 -10.26
CA THR A 147 -0.77 -8.40 -10.79
C THR A 147 -1.31 -8.40 -12.21
N LEU A 148 -2.38 -7.65 -12.49
CA LEU A 148 -2.98 -7.54 -13.81
C LEU A 148 -2.07 -6.81 -14.79
N SER A 149 -1.34 -5.77 -14.33
CA SER A 149 -0.34 -5.06 -15.14
C SER A 149 0.72 -6.02 -15.68
N LEU A 150 1.26 -6.91 -14.84
CA LEU A 150 2.24 -7.92 -15.27
C LEU A 150 1.62 -8.95 -16.22
N MET A 151 0.37 -9.35 -15.99
CA MET A 151 -0.34 -10.30 -16.86
C MET A 151 -0.78 -9.74 -18.21
N ALA A 152 -0.88 -8.41 -18.31
CA ALA A 152 -1.21 -7.72 -19.53
C ALA A 152 0.01 -7.48 -20.44
N LEU A 153 1.24 -7.72 -19.93
CA LEU A 153 2.46 -7.60 -20.72
C LEU A 153 2.47 -8.66 -21.85
N PRO A 154 2.88 -8.28 -23.07
CA PRO A 154 3.00 -9.23 -24.17
C PRO A 154 4.01 -10.33 -23.83
N SER A 155 3.61 -11.59 -23.98
CA SER A 155 4.56 -12.70 -23.91
C SER A 155 5.51 -12.64 -25.12
N PRO A 156 6.83 -12.80 -24.93
CA PRO A 156 7.73 -13.05 -26.05
C PRO A 156 7.30 -14.36 -26.73
N ALA A 157 7.04 -14.30 -28.03
CA ALA A 157 6.84 -15.50 -28.83
C ALA A 157 8.21 -15.97 -29.33
N PRO A 158 8.56 -17.26 -29.19
CA PRO A 158 9.75 -17.78 -29.84
C PRO A 158 9.53 -17.77 -31.36
N LEU A 159 10.21 -16.87 -32.07
CA LEU A 159 10.29 -16.95 -33.52
C LEU A 159 11.34 -18.02 -33.87
N HIS A 160 10.89 -19.18 -34.34
CA HIS A 160 11.78 -20.14 -34.99
C HIS A 160 12.00 -19.66 -36.43
N ARG A 161 13.03 -18.85 -36.66
CA ARG A 161 13.67 -18.71 -37.97
C ARG A 161 15.15 -19.04 -37.78
N GLY A 162 15.67 -19.88 -38.66
CA GLY A 162 17.03 -20.39 -38.60
C GLY A 162 18.05 -19.29 -38.38
N GLU A 163 19.00 -19.58 -37.48
CA GLU A 163 20.24 -18.84 -37.24
C GLU A 163 20.05 -17.36 -36.82
N GLY A 164 19.77 -17.18 -35.52
CA GLY A 164 19.73 -15.89 -34.83
C GLY A 164 18.44 -15.73 -34.03
N VAL A 165 18.48 -16.09 -32.74
CA VAL A 165 17.31 -15.96 -31.84
C VAL A 165 16.99 -14.48 -31.64
N GLN A 166 16.10 -13.93 -32.46
CA GLN A 166 15.44 -12.66 -32.19
C GLN A 166 14.20 -12.92 -31.34
N VAL A 167 14.19 -12.37 -30.12
CA VAL A 167 13.02 -12.40 -29.23
C VAL A 167 12.01 -11.37 -29.76
N VAL A 168 10.97 -11.83 -30.44
CA VAL A 168 9.86 -10.97 -30.89
C VAL A 168 8.74 -11.04 -29.86
N PHE A 169 8.31 -9.89 -29.34
CA PHE A 169 7.15 -9.79 -28.46
C PHE A 169 5.90 -10.19 -29.25
N GLY A 170 5.40 -11.40 -29.00
CA GLY A 170 4.34 -12.03 -29.76
C GLY A 170 3.02 -11.29 -29.60
N MET A 171 2.20 -11.33 -30.67
CA MET A 171 0.84 -10.80 -30.71
C MET A 171 -0.13 -11.64 -29.85
N SER A 172 0.11 -11.78 -28.55
CA SER A 172 -0.84 -12.41 -27.64
C SER A 172 -1.88 -11.37 -27.22
N THR A 173 -2.98 -11.28 -27.98
CA THR A 173 -4.22 -10.52 -27.76
C THR A 173 -4.04 -9.24 -26.92
N TRP A 174 -3.67 -8.12 -27.58
CA TRP A 174 -3.81 -6.80 -26.97
C TRP A 174 -5.28 -6.63 -26.56
N SER A 175 -5.53 -6.67 -25.26
CA SER A 175 -6.88 -6.64 -24.71
C SER A 175 -7.04 -5.33 -23.97
N GLY A 176 -7.52 -4.30 -24.69
CA GLY A 176 -7.68 -2.94 -24.17
C GLY A 176 -8.49 -2.88 -22.86
N TRP A 177 -9.44 -3.80 -22.68
CA TRP A 177 -10.24 -3.90 -21.44
C TRP A 177 -9.39 -4.20 -20.19
N ARG A 178 -8.26 -4.93 -20.31
CA ARG A 178 -7.38 -5.22 -19.17
C ARG A 178 -6.70 -3.94 -18.68
N TRP A 179 -6.23 -3.11 -19.60
CA TRP A 179 -5.66 -1.80 -19.29
C TRP A 179 -6.70 -0.84 -18.72
N GLY A 180 -7.93 -0.89 -19.24
CA GLY A 180 -9.05 -0.15 -18.65
C GLY A 180 -9.37 -0.59 -17.22
N LEU A 181 -9.41 -1.90 -16.95
CA LEU A 181 -9.62 -2.43 -15.61
C LEU A 181 -8.49 -2.01 -14.65
N ILE A 182 -7.23 -2.03 -15.10
CA ILE A 182 -6.09 -1.54 -14.30
C ILE A 182 -6.29 -0.06 -13.93
N GLY A 183 -6.67 0.79 -14.88
CA GLY A 183 -6.94 2.20 -14.57
C GLY A 183 -8.15 2.41 -13.67
N ILE A 184 -9.20 1.59 -13.78
CA ILE A 184 -10.33 1.59 -12.83
C ILE A 184 -9.84 1.27 -11.42
N LEU A 185 -9.03 0.22 -11.26
CA LEU A 185 -8.46 -0.15 -9.95
C LEU A 185 -7.57 0.95 -9.37
N LEU A 186 -6.76 1.63 -10.20
CA LEU A 186 -5.93 2.75 -9.77
C LEU A 186 -6.75 3.99 -9.42
N GLY A 187 -7.85 4.26 -10.14
CA GLY A 187 -8.80 5.32 -9.80
C GLY A 187 -9.47 5.08 -8.45
N LEU A 188 -9.95 3.85 -8.21
CA LEU A 188 -10.51 3.45 -6.91
C LEU A 188 -9.45 3.48 -5.81
N LEU A 189 -8.21 3.09 -6.11
CA LEU A 189 -7.08 3.18 -5.17
C LEU A 189 -6.83 4.64 -4.78
N ALA A 190 -6.84 5.56 -5.74
CA ALA A 190 -6.69 6.99 -5.49
C ALA A 190 -7.87 7.55 -4.67
N LEU A 191 -9.10 7.12 -4.94
CA LEU A 191 -10.29 7.47 -4.12
C LEU A 191 -10.30 6.81 -2.74
N THR A 192 -9.48 5.79 -2.52
CA THR A 192 -9.27 5.16 -1.20
C THR A 192 -8.17 5.87 -0.42
N ARG A 193 -7.09 6.27 -1.12
CA ARG A 193 -5.99 7.06 -0.58
C ARG A 193 -5.51 8.04 -1.64
N ALA A 194 -5.80 9.32 -1.44
CA ALA A 194 -5.45 10.38 -2.39
C ALA A 194 -3.95 10.44 -2.72
N SER A 195 -3.10 10.00 -1.78
CA SER A 195 -1.66 9.87 -2.01
C SER A 195 -1.33 8.91 -3.16
N PHE A 196 -2.15 7.95 -3.55
CA PHE A 196 -1.84 7.07 -4.68
C PHE A 196 -2.20 7.65 -6.05
N LEU A 197 -2.77 8.86 -6.13
CA LEU A 197 -3.06 9.49 -7.42
C LEU A 197 -1.79 9.69 -8.30
N PRO A 198 -0.67 10.24 -7.79
CA PRO A 198 0.57 10.32 -8.59
C PRO A 198 1.15 8.94 -8.92
N PHE A 199 0.93 7.94 -8.08
CA PHE A 199 1.37 6.57 -8.36
C PHE A 199 0.67 5.98 -9.60
N ALA A 200 -0.57 6.37 -9.91
CA ALA A 200 -1.23 5.98 -11.15
C ALA A 200 -0.48 6.49 -12.40
N VAL A 201 0.10 7.69 -12.32
CA VAL A 201 0.96 8.24 -13.39
C VAL A 201 2.26 7.45 -13.49
N LEU A 202 2.91 7.13 -12.37
CA LEU A 202 4.12 6.30 -12.35
C LEU A 202 3.86 4.91 -12.94
N MET A 203 2.70 4.31 -12.65
CA MET A 203 2.27 3.04 -13.24
C MET A 203 2.07 3.16 -14.75
N ALA A 204 1.41 4.22 -15.23
CA ALA A 204 1.22 4.45 -16.66
C ALA A 204 2.57 4.65 -17.40
N LEU A 205 3.51 5.38 -16.80
CA LEU A 205 4.86 5.54 -17.34
C LEU A 205 5.61 4.21 -17.38
N TRP A 206 5.50 3.38 -16.33
CA TRP A 206 6.05 2.03 -16.31
C TRP A 206 5.43 1.15 -17.39
N VAL A 207 4.12 1.21 -17.62
CA VAL A 207 3.44 0.48 -18.70
C VAL A 207 3.97 0.91 -20.07
N TRP A 208 4.07 2.22 -20.31
CA TRP A 208 4.59 2.74 -21.57
C TRP A 208 6.03 2.27 -21.83
N TRP A 209 6.87 2.34 -20.79
CA TRP A 209 8.28 1.93 -20.86
C TRP A 209 8.45 0.42 -21.07
N THR A 210 7.66 -0.42 -20.39
CA THR A 210 7.77 -1.88 -20.45
C THR A 210 7.13 -2.48 -21.70
N ALA A 211 5.94 -2.04 -22.09
CA ALA A 211 5.24 -2.56 -23.26
C ALA A 211 5.79 -2.02 -24.59
N ARG A 212 6.49 -0.87 -24.57
CA ARG A 212 7.15 -0.18 -25.69
C ARG A 212 6.25 0.14 -26.90
N GLY A 213 6.68 1.12 -27.70
CA GLY A 213 6.03 1.51 -28.95
C GLY A 213 4.59 2.03 -28.80
N ARG A 214 3.85 2.05 -29.93
CA ARG A 214 2.48 2.60 -29.99
C ARG A 214 1.50 1.87 -29.07
N LYS A 215 1.62 0.54 -28.94
CA LYS A 215 0.73 -0.25 -28.07
C LYS A 215 0.97 0.03 -26.58
N GLY A 216 2.22 0.24 -26.16
CA GLY A 216 2.54 0.66 -24.80
C GLY A 216 2.00 2.06 -24.47
N LEU A 217 2.10 3.00 -25.41
CA LEU A 217 1.51 4.34 -25.25
C LEU A 217 -0.02 4.28 -25.15
N GLN A 218 -0.68 3.50 -26.02
CA GLN A 218 -2.13 3.29 -25.97
C GLN A 218 -2.58 2.66 -24.65
N ALA A 219 -1.83 1.69 -24.13
CA ALA A 219 -2.08 1.08 -22.83
C ALA A 219 -1.97 2.11 -21.69
N ALA A 220 -0.90 2.90 -21.66
CA ALA A 220 -0.69 3.96 -20.67
C ALA A 220 -1.80 5.03 -20.72
N ILE A 221 -2.18 5.48 -21.92
CA ILE A 221 -3.30 6.41 -22.11
C ILE A 221 -4.61 5.79 -21.61
N THR A 222 -4.88 4.52 -21.93
CA THR A 222 -6.11 3.83 -21.49
C THR A 222 -6.17 3.75 -19.96
N VAL A 223 -5.06 3.41 -19.30
CA VAL A 223 -4.94 3.40 -17.84
C VAL A 223 -5.23 4.79 -17.26
N LEU A 224 -4.61 5.85 -17.80
CA LEU A 224 -4.83 7.21 -17.31
C LEU A 224 -6.26 7.70 -17.55
N LEU A 225 -6.81 7.48 -18.74
CA LEU A 225 -8.18 7.87 -19.08
C LEU A 225 -9.19 7.21 -18.15
N THR A 226 -9.08 5.89 -17.94
CA THR A 226 -10.00 5.18 -17.04
C THR A 226 -9.80 5.54 -15.57
N THR A 227 -8.57 5.82 -15.14
CA THR A 227 -8.30 6.40 -13.82
C THR A 227 -9.02 7.74 -13.66
N CYS A 228 -8.87 8.64 -14.64
CA CYS A 228 -9.52 9.96 -14.66
C CYS A 228 -11.05 9.84 -14.64
N LEU A 229 -11.63 8.92 -15.43
CA LEU A 229 -13.07 8.69 -15.47
C LEU A 229 -13.62 8.22 -14.12
N VAL A 230 -12.87 7.40 -13.37
CA VAL A 230 -13.29 6.94 -12.04
C VAL A 230 -13.24 8.06 -11.00
N ILE A 231 -12.21 8.92 -11.03
CA ILE A 231 -12.09 10.01 -10.05
C ILE A 231 -12.99 11.21 -10.39
N ALA A 232 -13.34 11.41 -11.67
CA ALA A 232 -14.02 12.59 -12.16
C ALA A 232 -15.34 12.92 -11.43
N PRO A 233 -16.25 11.97 -11.14
CA PRO A 233 -17.50 12.29 -10.43
C PRO A 233 -17.25 12.95 -9.08
N TYR A 234 -16.27 12.45 -8.32
CA TYR A 234 -15.95 13.01 -7.01
C TYR A 234 -15.24 14.37 -7.12
N VAL A 235 -14.34 14.53 -8.10
CA VAL A 235 -13.71 15.84 -8.40
C VAL A 235 -14.79 16.89 -8.73
N LEU A 236 -15.75 16.55 -9.58
CA LEU A 236 -16.84 17.43 -9.98
C LEU A 236 -17.76 17.77 -8.80
N TYR A 237 -18.04 16.81 -7.93
CA TYR A 237 -18.76 17.04 -6.68
C TYR A 237 -18.04 18.05 -5.76
N LEU A 238 -16.73 17.88 -5.57
CA LEU A 238 -15.93 18.83 -4.79
C LEU A 238 -15.87 20.21 -5.45
N TYR A 239 -15.73 20.27 -6.78
CA TYR A 239 -15.73 21.53 -7.52
C TYR A 239 -17.07 22.27 -7.35
N GLY A 240 -18.20 21.58 -7.51
CA GLY A 240 -19.52 22.16 -7.31
C GLY A 240 -19.77 22.62 -5.86
N ARG A 241 -19.13 21.98 -4.87
CA ARG A 241 -19.28 22.32 -3.45
C ARG A 241 -18.38 23.46 -2.98
N PHE A 242 -17.14 23.52 -3.47
CA PHE A 242 -16.10 24.42 -2.95
C PHE A 242 -15.63 25.47 -3.97
N GLY A 243 -16.07 25.42 -5.23
CA GLY A 243 -15.65 26.35 -6.29
C GLY A 243 -14.17 26.21 -6.69
N HIS A 244 -13.51 25.13 -6.28
CA HIS A 244 -12.09 24.89 -6.50
C HIS A 244 -11.85 23.51 -7.09
N PHE A 245 -10.84 23.41 -7.96
CA PHE A 245 -10.36 22.12 -8.44
C PHE A 245 -9.59 21.42 -7.32
N ILE A 246 -10.21 20.40 -6.73
CA ILE A 246 -9.64 19.56 -5.67
C ILE A 246 -9.62 18.12 -6.22
N PRO A 247 -8.44 17.56 -6.56
CA PRO A 247 -8.40 16.27 -7.25
C PRO A 247 -9.09 15.14 -6.49
N ILE A 248 -8.80 15.00 -5.20
CA ILE A 248 -9.45 14.01 -4.33
C ILE A 248 -9.49 14.55 -2.90
N GLY A 249 -8.39 15.13 -2.44
CA GLY A 249 -8.31 15.69 -1.12
C GLY A 249 -7.21 16.73 -1.02
N LEU A 250 -7.13 17.31 0.16
CA LEU A 250 -6.16 18.34 0.54
C LEU A 250 -5.13 17.74 1.49
N GLY A 251 -3.86 18.10 1.30
CA GLY A 251 -2.72 17.49 1.98
C GLY A 251 -1.84 18.47 2.75
N GLY A 252 -2.02 19.78 2.57
CA GLY A 252 -1.21 20.81 3.22
C GLY A 252 -1.30 20.81 4.74
N TYR A 253 -2.49 20.57 5.31
CA TYR A 253 -2.64 20.40 6.76
C TYR A 253 -1.87 19.18 7.27
N VAL A 254 -2.01 18.02 6.62
CA VAL A 254 -1.30 16.79 7.00
C VAL A 254 0.20 16.96 6.82
N PHE A 255 0.62 17.73 5.81
CA PHE A 255 2.02 18.08 5.59
C PHE A 255 2.58 18.96 6.71
N LEU A 256 1.84 19.98 7.18
CA LEU A 256 2.23 20.78 8.35
C LEU A 256 2.27 19.94 9.63
N TRP A 257 1.26 19.09 9.82
CA TRP A 257 1.19 18.19 10.94
C TRP A 257 2.40 17.24 11.01
N ALA A 258 2.86 16.76 9.85
CA ALA A 258 4.02 15.91 9.74
C ALA A 258 5.38 16.64 9.74
N ASN A 259 5.40 17.96 9.55
CA ASN A 259 6.61 18.75 9.35
C ASN A 259 6.52 20.09 10.10
N ASN A 260 6.82 20.04 11.40
CA ASN A 260 6.83 21.18 12.30
C ASN A 260 7.85 20.93 13.45
N PRO A 261 8.17 21.94 14.29
CA PRO A 261 9.18 21.82 15.35
C PRO A 261 8.92 20.71 16.37
N GLU A 262 7.65 20.34 16.54
CA GLU A 262 7.18 19.40 17.54
C GLU A 262 6.97 17.98 17.01
N ALA A 263 7.15 17.78 15.70
CA ALA A 263 7.02 16.47 15.05
C ALA A 263 8.15 15.52 15.47
N ASP A 264 7.80 14.29 15.80
CA ASP A 264 8.72 13.21 16.20
C ASP A 264 8.99 12.20 15.08
N GLY A 265 8.39 12.42 13.91
CA GLY A 265 8.45 11.57 12.74
C GLY A 265 7.32 10.53 12.66
N GLY A 266 6.49 10.39 13.70
CA GLY A 266 5.38 9.45 13.77
C GLY A 266 4.03 10.16 13.78
N PHE A 267 3.05 9.54 14.44
CA PHE A 267 1.75 10.16 14.69
C PHE A 267 1.74 10.83 16.06
N LYS A 268 1.88 12.15 16.08
CA LYS A 268 1.70 13.00 17.27
C LYS A 268 0.36 13.75 17.16
N PRO A 269 -0.62 13.55 18.05
CA PRO A 269 -1.91 14.24 17.97
C PRO A 269 -1.77 15.77 18.03
N GLY A 270 -2.52 16.48 17.17
CA GLY A 270 -2.60 17.94 17.17
C GLY A 270 -1.49 18.65 16.41
N LEU A 271 -1.67 19.96 16.21
CA LEU A 271 -0.63 20.87 15.71
C LEU A 271 0.02 21.60 16.90
N PRO A 272 1.29 22.04 16.76
CA PRO A 272 1.91 22.90 17.76
C PRO A 272 1.08 24.17 17.96
N GLU A 273 1.01 24.68 19.19
CA GLU A 273 0.27 25.91 19.49
C GLU A 273 0.92 27.12 18.79
N THR A 274 2.25 27.19 18.85
CA THR A 274 3.06 28.25 18.25
C THR A 274 4.22 27.68 17.45
N MET A 275 4.65 28.44 16.44
CA MET A 275 5.85 28.16 15.66
C MET A 275 6.66 29.44 15.46
N VAL A 276 7.98 29.34 15.51
CA VAL A 276 8.87 30.44 15.12
C VAL A 276 9.13 30.33 13.63
N VAL A 277 8.65 31.32 12.88
CA VAL A 277 8.76 31.37 11.43
C VAL A 277 9.02 32.81 11.00
N GLY A 278 10.02 33.05 10.15
CA GLY A 278 10.43 34.40 9.73
C GLY A 278 10.91 35.28 10.89
N GLY A 279 11.50 34.67 11.92
CA GLY A 279 11.95 35.36 13.14
C GLY A 279 10.82 35.86 14.06
N ARG A 280 9.57 35.45 13.83
CA ARG A 280 8.41 35.82 14.65
C ARG A 280 7.73 34.58 15.21
N VAL A 281 7.18 34.71 16.42
CA VAL A 281 6.31 33.69 17.00
C VAL A 281 4.93 33.83 16.38
N VAL A 282 4.44 32.74 15.79
CA VAL A 282 3.15 32.68 15.09
C VAL A 282 2.27 31.67 15.80
N LYS A 283 1.03 32.04 16.14
CA LYS A 283 0.01 31.10 16.61
C LYS A 283 -0.50 30.30 15.43
N VAL A 284 -0.26 28.99 15.41
CA VAL A 284 -0.47 28.15 14.22
C VAL A 284 -1.94 28.13 13.82
N ALA A 285 -2.85 27.94 14.78
CA ALA A 285 -4.29 27.91 14.53
C ALA A 285 -4.79 29.21 13.87
N GLN A 286 -4.28 30.37 14.28
CA GLN A 286 -4.64 31.66 13.70
C GLN A 286 -4.00 31.86 12.31
N ALA A 287 -2.75 31.44 12.14
CA ALA A 287 -2.02 31.61 10.89
C ALA A 287 -2.58 30.78 9.73
N ILE A 288 -3.15 29.61 10.03
CA ILE A 288 -3.80 28.78 9.01
C ILE A 288 -5.30 29.09 8.86
N ALA A 289 -5.90 29.86 9.77
CA ALA A 289 -7.34 30.11 9.76
C ALA A 289 -7.83 30.70 8.42
N SER A 290 -8.86 30.07 7.89
CA SER A 290 -9.69 30.59 6.78
C SER A 290 -11.02 29.84 6.78
N SER A 291 -12.10 30.52 6.41
CA SER A 291 -13.39 29.91 6.12
C SER A 291 -13.34 29.01 4.89
N ASP A 292 -12.48 29.33 3.91
CA ASP A 292 -12.24 28.49 2.74
C ASP A 292 -11.26 27.34 3.10
N PRO A 293 -11.67 26.06 2.95
CA PRO A 293 -10.79 24.93 3.21
C PRO A 293 -9.55 24.89 2.30
N VAL A 294 -9.63 25.39 1.07
CA VAL A 294 -8.50 25.38 0.13
C VAL A 294 -7.45 26.41 0.53
N GLU A 295 -7.87 27.64 0.85
CA GLU A 295 -6.97 28.65 1.39
C GLU A 295 -6.34 28.21 2.72
N ARG A 296 -7.12 27.61 3.63
CA ARG A 296 -6.63 27.05 4.90
C ARG A 296 -5.52 26.02 4.67
N ASP A 297 -5.72 25.09 3.74
CA ASP A 297 -4.73 24.06 3.40
C ASP A 297 -3.47 24.65 2.77
N ARG A 298 -3.62 25.63 1.88
CA ARG A 298 -2.49 26.37 1.28
C ARG A 298 -1.69 27.13 2.34
N LYS A 299 -2.35 27.77 3.31
CA LYS A 299 -1.68 28.45 4.44
C LYS A 299 -0.89 27.44 5.27
N ALA A 300 -1.47 26.28 5.58
CA ALA A 300 -0.78 25.22 6.31
C ALA A 300 0.46 24.71 5.55
N LEU A 301 0.33 24.42 4.25
CA LEU A 301 1.45 23.99 3.41
C LEU A 301 2.57 25.04 3.37
N ARG A 302 2.23 26.31 3.19
CA ARG A 302 3.21 27.41 3.16
C ARG A 302 3.94 27.54 4.49
N LEU A 303 3.23 27.46 5.61
CA LEU A 303 3.83 27.55 6.95
C LEU A 303 4.83 26.41 7.19
N ALA A 304 4.47 25.18 6.80
CA ALA A 304 5.35 24.02 6.90
C ALA A 304 6.59 24.16 6.02
N LEU A 305 6.41 24.56 4.76
CA LEU A 305 7.52 24.78 3.83
C LEU A 305 8.46 25.89 4.30
N GLN A 306 7.91 26.95 4.89
CA GLN A 306 8.72 28.03 5.46
C GLN A 306 9.54 27.53 6.66
N TRP A 307 8.92 26.76 7.57
CA TRP A 307 9.65 26.14 8.67
C TRP A 307 10.78 25.21 8.19
N ILE A 308 10.53 24.38 7.17
CA ILE A 308 11.56 23.49 6.59
C ILE A 308 12.73 24.29 6.02
N ARG A 309 12.45 25.38 5.28
CA ARG A 309 13.49 26.26 4.70
C ARG A 309 14.34 26.92 5.77
N GLU A 310 13.74 27.32 6.88
CA GLU A 310 14.42 27.97 8.01
C GLU A 310 15.15 26.96 8.91
N ASN A 311 14.73 25.68 8.91
CA ASN A 311 15.25 24.64 9.80
C ASN A 311 15.69 23.35 9.07
N PRO A 312 16.59 23.43 8.06
CA PRO A 312 16.93 22.28 7.20
C PRO A 312 17.56 21.11 7.98
N ARG A 313 18.34 21.39 9.04
CA ARG A 313 18.95 20.36 9.90
C ARG A 313 17.89 19.62 10.73
N ALA A 314 16.90 20.35 11.26
CA ALA A 314 15.80 19.74 12.01
C ALA A 314 14.94 18.88 11.09
N PHE A 315 14.67 19.34 9.86
CA PHE A 315 13.96 18.56 8.86
C PHE A 315 14.74 17.28 8.47
N ALA A 316 16.06 17.36 8.25
CA ALA A 316 16.87 16.17 7.97
C ALA A 316 16.83 15.15 9.12
N ARG A 317 16.90 15.62 10.38
CA ARG A 317 16.69 14.76 11.56
C ARG A 317 15.31 14.12 11.56
N LEU A 318 14.27 14.88 11.18
CA LEU A 318 12.90 14.39 11.11
C LEU A 318 12.73 13.31 10.05
N LEU A 319 13.35 13.45 8.87
CA LEU A 319 13.38 12.39 7.84
C LEU A 319 14.04 11.10 8.34
N TRP A 320 15.12 11.23 9.12
CA TRP A 320 15.77 10.09 9.76
C TRP A 320 14.84 9.42 10.78
N LEU A 321 14.17 10.19 11.63
CA LEU A 321 13.21 9.66 12.60
C LEU A 321 12.05 8.91 11.91
N LYS A 322 11.47 9.49 10.85
CA LYS A 322 10.44 8.84 10.01
C LYS A 322 10.94 7.50 9.45
N THR A 323 12.21 7.45 9.06
CA THR A 323 12.85 6.23 8.55
C THR A 323 13.01 5.18 9.64
N CYS A 324 13.59 5.54 10.80
CA CYS A 324 13.73 4.64 11.94
C CYS A 324 12.38 4.08 12.42
N LEU A 325 11.36 4.94 12.47
CA LEU A 325 9.99 4.57 12.82
C LEU A 325 9.40 3.52 11.88
N SER A 326 9.66 3.67 10.58
CA SER A 326 9.14 2.77 9.55
C SER A 326 9.88 1.44 9.49
N LEU A 327 11.11 1.41 10.01
CA LEU A 327 11.95 0.21 10.12
C LEU A 327 11.87 -0.45 11.50
N SER A 328 10.95 -0.02 12.36
CA SER A 328 10.61 -0.70 13.61
C SER A 328 9.34 -1.55 13.44
N ALA A 329 9.32 -2.73 14.07
CA ALA A 329 8.19 -3.66 14.04
C ALA A 329 6.90 -3.04 14.60
N PHE A 330 7.04 -2.20 15.64
CA PHE A 330 5.94 -1.55 16.37
C PHE A 330 6.06 -0.02 16.43
N GLY A 331 7.03 0.58 15.74
CA GLY A 331 7.33 2.02 15.81
C GLY A 331 8.07 2.40 17.09
N LEU A 332 8.28 3.70 17.31
CA LEU A 332 8.87 4.23 18.54
C LEU A 332 7.82 4.20 19.64
N GLN A 333 7.71 3.07 20.33
CA GLN A 333 7.00 3.01 21.59
C GLN A 333 7.94 3.46 22.71
N HIS A 334 7.45 4.27 23.65
CA HIS A 334 8.17 4.56 24.88
C HIS A 334 7.89 3.43 25.88
N PRO A 335 8.82 2.48 26.10
CA PRO A 335 8.56 1.37 26.98
C PRO A 335 8.48 1.85 28.43
N GLY A 336 7.33 1.61 29.07
CA GLY A 336 7.14 1.95 30.49
C GLY A 336 7.97 1.10 31.46
N ASN A 337 8.60 0.01 30.99
CA ASN A 337 9.49 -0.84 31.79
C ASN A 337 10.57 -1.52 30.94
N ARG A 338 11.60 -2.07 31.61
CA ARG A 338 12.75 -2.73 30.97
C ARG A 338 12.37 -3.99 30.18
N GLN A 339 11.38 -4.75 30.65
CA GLN A 339 10.95 -5.99 29.99
C GLN A 339 10.29 -5.71 28.63
N LEU A 340 9.37 -4.74 28.58
CA LEU A 340 8.75 -4.28 27.35
C LEU A 340 9.79 -3.69 26.39
N ALA A 341 10.77 -2.94 26.91
CA ALA A 341 11.88 -2.43 26.09
C ALA A 341 12.66 -3.58 25.42
N MET A 342 12.97 -4.65 26.15
CA MET A 342 13.66 -5.82 25.61
C MET A 342 12.80 -6.57 24.59
N ALA A 343 11.50 -6.74 24.85
CA ALA A 343 10.57 -7.38 23.92
C ALA A 343 10.45 -6.60 22.60
N LEU A 344 10.32 -5.27 22.66
CA LEU A 344 10.28 -4.41 21.48
C LEU A 344 11.58 -4.50 20.67
N ARG A 345 12.74 -4.46 21.33
CA ARG A 345 14.04 -4.64 20.65
C ARG A 345 14.19 -6.02 20.01
N GLY A 346 13.70 -7.07 20.65
CA GLY A 346 13.67 -8.42 20.10
C GLY A 346 12.77 -8.50 18.85
N ALA A 347 11.59 -7.89 18.91
CA ALA A 347 10.69 -7.80 17.75
C ALA A 347 11.31 -7.01 16.60
N ASP A 348 11.99 -5.90 16.89
CA ASP A 348 12.74 -5.14 15.90
C ASP A 348 13.84 -6.00 15.28
N LEU A 349 14.65 -6.71 16.07
CA LEU A 349 15.70 -7.60 15.53
C LEU A 349 15.13 -8.65 14.57
N LEU A 350 14.02 -9.29 14.93
CA LEU A 350 13.34 -10.25 14.06
C LEU A 350 12.82 -9.60 12.78
N TYR A 351 12.28 -8.38 12.89
CA TYR A 351 11.81 -7.61 11.74
C TYR A 351 12.96 -7.19 10.82
N TRP A 352 14.09 -6.75 11.37
CA TRP A 352 15.30 -6.44 10.59
C TRP A 352 15.86 -7.68 9.90
N LEU A 353 15.88 -8.84 10.57
CA LEU A 353 16.29 -10.10 9.95
C LEU A 353 15.35 -10.47 8.78
N TYR A 354 14.03 -10.32 8.99
CA TYR A 354 13.04 -10.48 7.94
C TYR A 354 13.30 -9.56 6.73
N LEU A 355 13.53 -8.27 6.98
CA LEU A 355 13.83 -7.29 5.92
C LEU A 355 15.14 -7.62 5.19
N LEU A 356 16.19 -8.00 5.91
CA LEU A 356 17.48 -8.39 5.33
C LEU A 356 17.34 -9.61 4.42
N ILE A 357 16.62 -10.65 4.86
CA ILE A 357 16.36 -11.84 4.04
C ILE A 357 15.47 -11.49 2.83
N ALA A 358 14.51 -10.58 2.99
CA ALA A 358 13.66 -10.12 1.90
C ALA A 358 14.46 -9.37 0.82
N VAL A 359 15.32 -8.43 1.23
CA VAL A 359 16.23 -7.69 0.34
C VAL A 359 17.23 -8.64 -0.31
N TYR A 360 17.80 -9.59 0.44
CA TYR A 360 18.65 -10.64 -0.10
C TYR A 360 17.91 -11.44 -1.18
N GLY A 361 16.68 -11.87 -0.92
CA GLY A 361 15.83 -12.58 -1.88
C GLY A 361 15.66 -11.79 -3.18
N PHE A 362 15.29 -10.51 -3.10
CA PHE A 362 15.18 -9.65 -4.28
C PHE A 362 16.52 -9.42 -4.99
N GLY A 363 17.61 -9.24 -4.26
CA GLY A 363 18.95 -9.14 -4.82
C GLY A 363 19.36 -10.39 -5.60
N ARG A 364 18.97 -11.58 -5.11
CA ARG A 364 19.18 -12.86 -5.81
C ARG A 364 18.33 -12.99 -7.06
N ILE A 365 17.07 -12.54 -7.03
CA ILE A 365 16.19 -12.47 -8.21
C ILE A 365 16.80 -11.55 -9.27
N ALA A 366 17.42 -10.43 -8.88
CA ALA A 366 18.03 -9.48 -9.80
C ALA A 366 19.35 -9.98 -10.40
N TRP A 367 20.23 -10.59 -9.60
CA TRP A 367 21.60 -10.94 -9.99
C TRP A 367 21.73 -12.29 -10.72
N GLN A 368 20.92 -13.27 -10.35
CA GLN A 368 20.84 -14.56 -11.04
C GLN A 368 19.38 -14.85 -11.36
N PRO A 369 18.83 -14.24 -12.43
CA PRO A 369 17.42 -14.30 -12.74
C PRO A 369 16.86 -15.71 -12.81
N LEU A 370 17.68 -16.70 -13.17
CA LEU A 370 17.49 -18.14 -12.97
C LEU A 370 18.70 -18.88 -13.56
N SER A 371 19.39 -19.71 -12.76
CA SER A 371 19.79 -21.00 -13.32
C SER A 371 18.54 -21.86 -13.19
N PRO A 372 17.98 -22.39 -14.29
CA PRO A 372 16.69 -23.07 -14.27
C PRO A 372 16.82 -24.35 -13.45
N HIS A 373 16.52 -24.29 -12.14
CA HIS A 373 16.24 -25.50 -11.41
C HIS A 373 14.84 -25.96 -11.85
N PRO A 374 14.66 -27.19 -12.34
CA PRO A 374 13.40 -27.68 -12.93
C PRO A 374 12.16 -27.62 -12.03
N ASN A 375 12.32 -27.27 -10.74
CA ASN A 375 11.26 -27.36 -9.74
C ASN A 375 10.61 -26.01 -9.35
N PHE A 376 11.12 -24.86 -9.81
CA PHE A 376 10.71 -23.56 -9.23
C PHE A 376 10.24 -22.50 -10.22
N ALA A 377 10.90 -22.25 -11.35
CA ALA A 377 10.36 -21.32 -12.34
C ALA A 377 9.64 -22.08 -13.46
N PRO A 378 8.39 -21.72 -13.80
CA PRO A 378 7.80 -22.18 -15.05
C PRO A 378 8.66 -21.63 -16.20
N ALA A 379 9.24 -22.54 -16.99
CA ALA A 379 10.03 -22.20 -18.17
C ALA A 379 9.27 -21.18 -19.05
N GLY A 380 9.96 -20.13 -19.51
CA GLY A 380 9.40 -19.12 -20.41
C GLY A 380 8.68 -17.93 -19.76
N ARG A 381 8.77 -17.71 -18.43
CA ARG A 381 8.18 -16.52 -17.75
C ARG A 381 9.17 -15.55 -17.12
N GLU A 382 10.46 -15.75 -17.36
CA GLU A 382 11.55 -14.92 -16.85
C GLU A 382 11.45 -13.46 -17.30
N PHE A 383 10.84 -13.22 -18.47
CA PHE A 383 10.60 -11.89 -19.00
C PHE A 383 9.73 -11.00 -18.09
N LEU A 384 8.94 -11.59 -17.17
CA LEU A 384 8.12 -10.86 -16.21
C LEU A 384 8.90 -10.39 -14.97
N ILE A 385 10.05 -11.01 -14.68
CA ILE A 385 10.81 -10.76 -13.44
C ILE A 385 11.36 -9.33 -13.44
N LYS A 386 12.04 -8.91 -14.52
CA LYS A 386 12.61 -7.54 -14.60
C LYS A 386 11.52 -6.46 -14.51
N PRO A 387 10.42 -6.51 -15.29
CA PRO A 387 9.30 -5.58 -15.13
C PRO A 387 8.74 -5.54 -13.71
N PHE A 388 8.57 -6.71 -13.07
CA PHE A 388 8.09 -6.81 -11.69
C PHE A 388 9.04 -6.12 -10.71
N LEU A 389 10.35 -6.37 -10.79
CA LEU A 389 11.33 -5.71 -9.92
C LEU A 389 11.31 -4.19 -10.09
N TRP A 390 11.25 -3.68 -11.32
CA TRP A 390 11.12 -2.25 -11.56
C TRP A 390 9.84 -1.67 -10.96
N LEU A 391 8.73 -2.40 -11.05
CA LEU A 391 7.48 -1.97 -10.46
C LEU A 391 7.52 -1.96 -8.94
N LEU A 392 8.20 -2.93 -8.32
CA LEU A 392 8.45 -2.92 -6.88
C LEU A 392 9.38 -1.78 -6.44
N ILE A 393 10.40 -1.45 -7.23
CA ILE A 393 11.26 -0.28 -6.97
C ILE A 393 10.44 1.01 -7.03
N LEU A 394 9.55 1.16 -8.03
CA LEU A 394 8.65 2.30 -8.14
C LEU A 394 7.70 2.38 -6.94
N LEU A 395 7.10 1.26 -6.54
CA LEU A 395 6.24 1.21 -5.36
C LEU A 395 7.01 1.54 -4.08
N ALA A 396 8.23 1.00 -3.92
CA ALA A 396 9.06 1.26 -2.77
C ALA A 396 9.48 2.73 -2.68
N GLY A 397 9.95 3.30 -3.81
CA GLY A 397 10.25 4.73 -3.90
C GLY A 397 9.03 5.60 -3.59
N TRP A 398 7.85 5.23 -4.09
CA TRP A 398 6.60 5.92 -3.79
C TRP A 398 6.25 5.88 -2.31
N VAL A 399 6.30 4.69 -1.68
CA VAL A 399 6.01 4.52 -0.26
C VAL A 399 6.99 5.31 0.61
N TRP A 400 8.29 5.22 0.33
CA TRP A 400 9.31 5.99 1.05
C TRP A 400 9.14 7.50 0.88
N LEU A 401 8.81 7.97 -0.32
CA LEU A 401 8.49 9.37 -0.54
C LEU A 401 7.28 9.79 0.32
N THR A 402 6.21 8.98 0.37
CA THR A 402 5.05 9.30 1.22
C THR A 402 5.39 9.29 2.71
N ILE A 403 6.26 8.39 3.17
CA ILE A 403 6.76 8.35 4.55
C ILE A 403 7.52 9.63 4.87
N TRP A 404 8.43 10.07 4.01
CA TRP A 404 9.24 11.28 4.21
C TRP A 404 8.43 12.57 4.15
N VAL A 405 7.47 12.64 3.24
CA VAL A 405 6.54 13.79 3.09
C VAL A 405 5.58 13.87 4.28
N TYR A 406 5.04 12.74 4.72
CA TYR A 406 4.07 12.66 5.81
C TYR A 406 4.69 12.01 7.05
N ALA A 407 4.08 10.98 7.63
CA ALA A 407 4.58 10.34 8.84
C ALA A 407 5.17 8.96 8.56
N GLY A 408 6.18 8.59 9.34
CA GLY A 408 6.72 7.25 9.38
C GLY A 408 5.95 6.32 10.33
N GLY A 409 6.34 5.05 10.31
CA GLY A 409 5.74 3.99 11.11
C GLY A 409 5.49 2.73 10.30
N SER A 410 5.04 1.67 10.97
CA SER A 410 4.78 0.38 10.34
C SER A 410 3.55 0.39 9.40
N ARG A 411 2.54 1.23 9.70
CA ARG A 411 1.32 1.36 8.88
C ARG A 411 1.60 1.92 7.48
N PRO A 412 2.36 3.03 7.28
CA PRO A 412 2.78 3.49 5.96
C PRO A 412 3.52 2.45 5.09
N MET A 413 4.19 1.47 5.72
CA MET A 413 4.91 0.39 5.02
C MET A 413 3.99 -0.73 4.50
N LEU A 414 2.72 -0.77 4.92
CA LEU A 414 1.76 -1.81 4.53
C LEU A 414 1.68 -2.11 3.02
N PRO A 415 1.75 -1.12 2.10
CA PRO A 415 1.73 -1.40 0.65
C PRO A 415 2.89 -2.29 0.19
N LEU A 416 4.04 -2.29 0.89
CA LEU A 416 5.22 -3.10 0.56
C LEU A 416 5.24 -4.46 1.25
N GLN A 417 4.63 -4.60 2.42
CA GLN A 417 4.71 -5.82 3.24
C GLN A 417 4.37 -7.11 2.47
N PRO A 418 3.30 -7.19 1.64
CA PRO A 418 2.99 -8.40 0.88
C PRO A 418 4.15 -8.86 -0.02
N TYR A 419 4.84 -7.90 -0.65
CA TYR A 419 5.96 -8.19 -1.54
C TYR A 419 7.25 -8.47 -0.76
N LEU A 420 7.47 -7.83 0.38
CA LEU A 420 8.57 -8.18 1.27
C LEU A 420 8.44 -9.63 1.78
N VAL A 421 7.22 -10.14 2.02
CA VAL A 421 6.99 -11.55 2.34
C VAL A 421 7.40 -12.46 1.17
N LEU A 422 7.09 -12.07 -0.07
CA LEU A 422 7.54 -12.80 -1.26
C LEU A 422 9.06 -12.84 -1.37
N GLY A 423 9.73 -11.69 -1.21
CA GLY A 423 11.18 -11.60 -1.18
C GLY A 423 11.79 -12.48 -0.08
N PHE A 424 11.19 -12.46 1.11
CA PHE A 424 11.64 -13.27 2.26
C PHE A 424 11.56 -14.76 1.95
N VAL A 425 10.42 -15.25 1.46
CA VAL A 425 10.23 -16.66 1.09
C VAL A 425 11.26 -17.10 0.06
N TRP A 426 11.47 -16.29 -0.98
CA TRP A 426 12.47 -16.59 -2.00
C TRP A 426 13.89 -16.62 -1.40
N GLY A 427 14.24 -15.64 -0.57
CA GLY A 427 15.52 -15.57 0.12
C GLY A 427 15.80 -16.82 0.97
N CYS A 428 14.83 -17.25 1.78
CA CYS A 428 14.91 -18.48 2.57
C CYS A 428 15.10 -19.72 1.69
N MET A 429 14.34 -19.85 0.59
CA MET A 429 14.49 -20.97 -0.31
C MET A 429 15.90 -21.02 -0.90
N VAL A 430 16.41 -19.90 -1.42
CA VAL A 430 17.77 -19.82 -1.98
C VAL A 430 18.84 -20.19 -0.94
N LEU A 431 18.70 -19.76 0.31
CA LEU A 431 19.63 -20.12 1.38
C LEU A 431 19.60 -21.62 1.70
N THR A 432 18.42 -22.20 1.85
CA THR A 432 18.28 -23.64 2.14
C THR A 432 18.82 -24.54 1.03
N TRP A 433 18.83 -24.07 -0.21
CA TRP A 433 19.38 -24.85 -1.33
C TRP A 433 20.90 -24.90 -1.30
N ARG A 434 21.56 -23.80 -0.94
CA ARG A 434 23.03 -23.77 -0.82
C ARG A 434 23.56 -24.68 0.29
N ILE A 435 22.72 -25.02 1.26
CA ILE A 435 23.07 -25.86 2.41
C ILE A 435 22.85 -27.34 2.10
N ARG A 436 22.02 -27.71 1.11
CA ARG A 436 21.90 -29.10 0.69
C ARG A 436 23.18 -29.48 -0.06
N PRO A 437 23.99 -30.43 0.45
CA PRO A 437 25.09 -30.97 -0.34
C PRO A 437 24.51 -31.50 -1.66
N THR A 438 25.26 -31.32 -2.73
CA THR A 438 25.10 -32.07 -3.98
C THR A 438 25.28 -33.55 -3.67
N GLU A 439 24.27 -34.20 -3.11
CA GLU A 439 24.24 -35.65 -2.97
C GLU A 439 23.96 -36.25 -4.34
N MET A 440 25.02 -36.86 -4.87
CA MET A 440 25.06 -38.01 -5.78
C MET A 440 24.52 -37.81 -7.20
N SER A 441 25.39 -37.27 -8.06
CA SER A 441 25.58 -37.84 -9.39
C SER A 441 26.70 -38.88 -9.31
N ASP A 442 26.34 -40.11 -8.96
CA ASP A 442 27.08 -41.32 -9.35
C ASP A 442 26.23 -42.05 -10.39
#